data_AF-B0G1B7-F1
#
_entry.id   AF-B0G1B7-F1
#
_cell.length_a   1.000
_cell.length_b   1.000
_cell.length_c   1.000
_cell.angle_alpha   90.00
_cell.angle_beta   90.00
_cell.angle_gamma   90.00
#
_symmetry.space_group_name_H-M   'P 1'
#
loop_
_entity.id
_entity.type
_entity.pdbx_description
1 polymer ?
#
loop_
_entity_poly.entity_id
_entity_poly.type
_entity_poly.pdbx_seq_one_letter_code
_entity_poly.pdbx_strand_id
1 'polypeptide(L)'
;MKLIKILSDRIQIRTTQGEFENIRINDLVSISDDTVELVTMVTSVTESESEAGFADDDEPLLGGVDMKVIECSIIGSVHDGKFSNAIDKYPVTNVKVEEITAEEFKKMIAYANGKGFQIGKYAAYNCPAWVNGNRFFQRHACIVGNTGSGKSETVAKILENVSKLKAGNIVVFDIHGEYAQLSYARNIKIGKGFTFPVWLFGLSGMTSNILKIKGETSIVVMSAIRKAYYKICPGGREDRPVYFDYDLMLKELIQMNTEEILTGEIYKTGDKAGTPKTVKGEFYGKLTGVINSMNDKKHDRRYSFLFEERPQEYLIQVIHDIMDNDKPVKNIDLSDIPHDVAIPLIGVITTLIYGIQRSFQISDITPVTLVCDEAHVYIPNGIQLSASERRMTETFEEIAKEGRKFGISLFVASQRPSELNKTIMAQCANFIVSKLNNENDKSMIKGMLPDGSESVVSTTTTFNPGEVLIIGDAVPIPLKIQVTLAKERPQSKTIEFWDKWNKKAEMNLTEGIREYVSI
;
A
#
# COMPACT_ATOMS: atom_id res chain seq x y z
N MET A 1 6.33 46.83 -20.95
CA MET A 1 6.26 45.93 -22.12
C MET A 1 6.36 44.50 -21.62
N LYS A 2 5.35 43.67 -21.88
CA LYS A 2 5.30 42.28 -21.40
C LYS A 2 6.03 41.38 -22.39
N LEU A 3 7.06 40.67 -21.94
CA LEU A 3 7.81 39.72 -22.77
C LEU A 3 7.54 38.31 -22.26
N ILE A 4 6.97 37.48 -23.12
CA ILE A 4 6.58 36.11 -22.80
C ILE A 4 7.45 35.18 -23.64
N LYS A 5 8.19 34.31 -22.97
CA LYS A 5 9.02 33.28 -23.59
C LYS A 5 8.44 31.91 -23.27
N ILE A 6 7.88 31.25 -24.28
CA ILE A 6 7.30 29.91 -24.16
C ILE A 6 8.36 28.88 -24.55
N LEU A 7 8.69 27.98 -23.64
CA LEU A 7 9.52 26.79 -23.86
C LEU A 7 8.63 25.54 -23.75
N SER A 8 9.16 24.38 -24.14
CA SER A 8 8.42 23.12 -24.11
C SER A 8 8.03 22.65 -22.70
N ASP A 9 8.79 23.06 -21.68
CA ASP A 9 8.65 22.62 -20.28
C ASP A 9 8.23 23.75 -19.32
N ARG A 10 8.45 25.02 -19.72
CA ARG A 10 8.20 26.18 -18.87
C ARG A 10 7.88 27.44 -19.68
N ILE A 11 7.28 28.42 -19.02
CA ILE A 11 6.99 29.74 -19.57
C ILE A 11 7.62 30.79 -18.67
N GLN A 12 8.34 31.75 -19.26
CA GLN A 12 8.91 32.88 -18.54
C GLN A 12 8.17 34.16 -18.96
N ILE A 13 7.61 34.86 -17.97
CA ILE A 13 6.90 36.12 -18.13
C ILE A 13 7.76 37.21 -17.52
N ARG A 14 8.13 38.21 -18.30
CA ARG A 14 8.76 39.44 -17.82
C ARG A 14 7.76 40.58 -17.93
N THR A 15 7.47 41.21 -16.80
CA THR A 15 6.50 42.31 -16.71
C THR A 15 6.99 43.39 -15.75
N THR A 16 6.30 44.53 -15.75
CA THR A 16 6.55 45.64 -14.83
C THR A 16 5.82 45.40 -13.51
N GLN A 17 6.34 45.90 -12.39
CA GLN A 17 5.88 45.60 -11.02
C GLN A 17 4.35 45.71 -10.77
N GLY A 18 3.63 46.56 -11.51
CA GLY A 18 2.17 46.74 -11.36
C GLY A 18 1.27 45.65 -11.97
N GLU A 19 1.77 44.81 -12.89
CA GLU A 19 1.02 43.63 -13.35
C GLU A 19 1.41 42.42 -12.48
N PHE A 20 0.43 41.62 -12.05
CA PHE A 20 0.66 40.46 -11.15
C PHE A 20 1.30 40.85 -9.80
N GLU A 21 0.88 41.97 -9.23
CA GLU A 21 1.39 42.48 -7.95
C GLU A 21 1.26 41.42 -6.84
N ASN A 22 0.11 40.74 -6.78
CA ASN A 22 -0.22 39.77 -5.73
C ASN A 22 0.08 38.30 -6.08
N ILE A 23 0.72 38.04 -7.21
CA ILE A 23 0.97 36.67 -7.66
C ILE A 23 1.93 35.94 -6.74
N ARG A 24 1.61 34.68 -6.41
CA ARG A 24 2.40 33.84 -5.51
C ARG A 24 2.83 32.57 -6.21
N ILE A 25 3.88 31.96 -5.65
CA ILE A 25 4.26 30.59 -6.02
C ILE A 25 3.07 29.66 -5.77
N ASN A 26 2.81 28.76 -6.72
CA ASN A 26 1.67 27.85 -6.82
C ASN A 26 0.34 28.44 -7.32
N ASP A 27 0.26 29.75 -7.60
CA ASP A 27 -0.92 30.30 -8.27
C ASP A 27 -0.96 29.80 -9.72
N LEU A 28 -2.18 29.60 -10.24
CA LEU A 28 -2.36 29.24 -11.64
C LEU A 28 -2.54 30.48 -12.51
N VAL A 29 -1.95 30.42 -13.69
CA VAL A 29 -2.01 31.46 -14.71
C VAL A 29 -2.43 30.83 -16.03
N SER A 30 -3.46 31.42 -16.65
CA SER A 30 -3.90 31.10 -18.00
C SER A 30 -3.03 31.86 -19.00
N ILE A 31 -2.54 31.15 -20.01
CA ILE A 31 -1.72 31.71 -21.10
C ILE A 31 -2.39 31.33 -22.42
N SER A 32 -2.94 32.30 -23.13
CA SER A 32 -3.79 32.04 -24.29
C SER A 32 -3.55 32.98 -25.47
N ASP A 33 -3.85 32.53 -26.68
CA ASP A 33 -3.86 33.34 -27.91
C ASP A 33 -5.26 33.40 -28.56
N ASP A 34 -6.31 33.25 -27.74
CA ASP A 34 -7.71 33.07 -28.14
C ASP A 34 -8.02 31.75 -28.89
N THR A 35 -7.01 30.98 -29.34
CA THR A 35 -7.19 29.68 -30.00
C THR A 35 -6.74 28.50 -29.14
N VAL A 36 -5.68 28.70 -28.37
CA VAL A 36 -5.11 27.76 -27.42
C VAL A 36 -5.08 28.41 -26.06
N GLU A 37 -5.49 27.69 -25.03
CA GLU A 37 -5.39 28.11 -23.64
C GLU A 37 -4.56 27.10 -22.86
N LEU A 38 -3.42 27.54 -22.32
CA LEU A 38 -2.56 26.76 -21.43
C LEU A 38 -2.79 27.18 -19.99
N VAL A 39 -2.74 26.19 -19.10
CA VAL A 39 -2.80 26.39 -17.65
C VAL A 39 -1.43 26.10 -17.11
N THR A 40 -0.86 27.09 -16.43
CA THR A 40 0.49 27.04 -15.89
C THR A 40 0.50 27.33 -14.41
N MET A 41 1.48 26.79 -13.69
CA MET A 41 1.69 27.04 -12.26
C MET A 41 2.90 27.93 -12.08
N VAL A 42 2.79 28.98 -11.28
CA VAL A 42 3.93 29.82 -10.91
C VAL A 42 4.91 29.01 -10.04
N THR A 43 6.14 28.85 -10.52
CA THR A 43 7.21 28.12 -9.81
C THR A 43 8.23 29.03 -9.17
N SER A 44 8.43 30.23 -9.73
CA SER A 44 9.37 31.24 -9.21
C SER A 44 8.89 32.64 -9.52
N VAL A 45 9.15 33.56 -8.60
CA VAL A 45 8.92 35.00 -8.77
C VAL A 45 10.20 35.73 -8.33
N THR A 46 10.81 36.47 -9.25
CA THR A 46 12.01 37.26 -9.00
C THR A 46 11.71 38.71 -9.31
N GLU A 47 11.97 39.60 -8.35
CA GLU A 47 11.84 41.05 -8.53
C GLU A 47 13.25 41.65 -8.56
N SER A 48 13.53 42.44 -9.60
CA SER A 48 14.77 43.21 -9.72
C SER A 48 14.42 44.68 -9.65
N GLU A 49 14.82 45.31 -8.55
CA GLU A 49 14.81 46.75 -8.41
C GLU A 49 15.92 47.35 -9.27
N SER A 50 15.61 48.40 -10.01
CA SER A 50 16.65 49.16 -10.71
C SER A 50 17.33 50.11 -9.74
N GLU A 51 18.65 50.00 -9.60
CA GLU A 51 19.42 51.01 -8.87
C GLU A 51 19.33 52.35 -9.61
N ALA A 52 18.99 53.42 -8.88
CA ALA A 52 19.09 54.77 -9.40
C ALA A 52 20.56 55.07 -9.73
N GLY A 53 20.88 55.13 -11.02
CA GLY A 53 22.19 55.63 -11.45
C GLY A 53 22.32 57.12 -11.17
N PHE A 54 23.54 57.58 -10.89
CA PHE A 54 23.87 59.00 -10.95
C PHE A 54 24.51 59.28 -12.32
N ALA A 55 24.09 60.35 -12.99
CA ALA A 55 24.82 60.87 -14.14
C ALA A 55 26.17 61.48 -13.68
N ASP A 56 27.11 61.71 -14.60
CA ASP A 56 28.40 62.38 -14.32
C ASP A 56 28.25 63.77 -13.67
N ASP A 57 27.04 64.35 -13.72
CA ASP A 57 26.68 65.67 -13.18
C ASP A 57 25.90 65.63 -11.85
N ASP A 58 25.92 64.52 -11.11
CA ASP A 58 25.19 64.33 -9.82
C ASP A 58 23.65 64.50 -9.92
N GLU A 59 23.08 64.54 -11.13
CA GLU A 59 21.63 64.45 -11.32
C GLU A 59 21.15 63.00 -11.11
N PRO A 60 20.13 62.76 -10.27
CA PRO A 60 19.54 61.43 -10.14
C PRO A 60 18.86 61.06 -11.46
N LEU A 61 19.32 59.99 -12.11
CA LEU A 61 18.58 59.39 -13.21
C LEU A 61 17.26 58.84 -12.63
N LEU A 62 16.14 59.38 -13.09
CA LEU A 62 14.83 58.86 -12.78
C LEU A 62 14.73 57.41 -13.27
N GLY A 63 14.80 56.49 -12.29
CA GLY A 63 14.19 55.17 -12.22
C GLY A 63 14.25 54.31 -13.47
N GLY A 64 15.05 53.26 -13.44
CA GLY A 64 14.73 52.10 -14.25
C GLY A 64 13.34 51.59 -13.88
N VAL A 65 12.69 50.89 -14.82
CA VAL A 65 11.41 50.27 -14.51
C VAL A 65 11.69 49.00 -13.73
N ASP A 66 11.17 48.88 -12.51
CA ASP A 66 11.29 47.66 -11.72
C ASP A 66 10.65 46.50 -12.48
N MET A 67 11.45 45.45 -12.68
CA MET A 67 11.09 44.31 -13.50
C MET A 67 10.78 43.11 -12.60
N LYS A 68 9.67 42.45 -12.93
CA LYS A 68 9.24 41.19 -12.32
C LYS A 68 9.39 40.07 -13.34
N VAL A 69 10.11 39.02 -12.96
CA VAL A 69 10.28 37.80 -13.75
C VAL A 69 9.54 36.67 -13.06
N ILE A 70 8.56 36.11 -13.75
CA ILE A 70 7.74 35.00 -13.27
C ILE A 70 8.07 33.78 -14.13
N GLU A 71 8.46 32.69 -13.48
CA GLU A 71 8.62 31.40 -14.15
C GLU A 71 7.41 30.52 -13.83
N CYS A 72 6.87 29.88 -14.85
CA CYS A 72 5.73 29.00 -14.74
C CYS A 72 6.02 27.63 -15.36
N SER A 73 5.62 26.54 -14.70
CA SER A 73 5.59 25.20 -15.29
C SER A 73 4.25 24.95 -15.97
N ILE A 74 4.26 24.32 -17.14
CA ILE A 74 3.03 24.00 -17.87
C ILE A 74 2.37 22.78 -17.24
N ILE A 75 1.08 22.86 -16.92
CA ILE A 75 0.31 21.74 -16.34
C ILE A 75 -0.53 21.03 -17.39
N GLY A 76 -1.11 21.81 -18.31
CA GLY A 76 -2.01 21.29 -19.33
C GLY A 76 -2.68 22.41 -20.13
N SER A 77 -3.78 22.06 -20.80
CA SER A 77 -4.58 22.98 -21.61
C SER A 77 -6.04 23.01 -21.18
N VAL A 78 -6.78 24.00 -21.69
CA VAL A 78 -8.24 24.07 -21.58
C VAL A 78 -8.87 23.90 -22.96
N HIS A 79 -9.84 23.00 -23.05
CA HIS A 79 -10.66 22.77 -24.25
C HIS A 79 -12.14 22.81 -23.84
N ASP A 80 -12.93 23.65 -24.51
CA ASP A 80 -14.35 23.87 -24.20
C ASP A 80 -14.62 24.17 -22.71
N GLY A 81 -13.73 24.97 -22.10
CA GLY A 81 -13.80 25.32 -20.68
C GLY A 81 -13.51 24.17 -19.71
N LYS A 82 -12.97 23.04 -20.20
CA LYS A 82 -12.55 21.88 -19.39
C LYS A 82 -11.05 21.71 -19.44
N PHE A 83 -10.46 21.47 -18.29
CA PHE A 83 -9.03 21.19 -18.21
C PHE A 83 -8.67 19.80 -18.80
N SER A 84 -7.52 19.73 -19.45
CA SER A 84 -6.88 18.52 -19.96
C SER A 84 -5.39 18.52 -19.66
N ASN A 85 -4.84 17.38 -19.22
CA ASN A 85 -3.39 17.21 -19.08
C ASN A 85 -2.65 17.13 -20.42
N ALA A 86 -3.37 16.93 -21.54
CA ALA A 86 -2.77 16.85 -22.86
C ALA A 86 -2.54 18.24 -23.45
N ILE A 87 -1.37 18.46 -24.06
CA ILE A 87 -1.02 19.70 -24.74
C ILE A 87 -0.84 19.38 -26.22
N ASP A 88 -1.80 19.80 -27.05
CA ASP A 88 -1.74 19.55 -28.50
C ASP A 88 -1.02 20.67 -29.27
N LYS A 89 -1.12 21.90 -28.77
CA LYS A 89 -0.62 23.12 -29.41
C LYS A 89 -0.14 24.11 -28.36
N TYR A 90 0.73 25.02 -28.77
CA TYR A 90 1.23 26.12 -27.94
C TYR A 90 0.73 27.46 -28.50
N PRO A 91 0.41 28.44 -27.64
CA PRO A 91 0.07 29.80 -28.07
C PRO A 91 1.21 30.45 -28.87
N VAL A 92 0.88 31.20 -29.92
CA VAL A 92 1.90 31.73 -30.86
C VAL A 92 1.93 33.27 -30.92
N THR A 93 0.80 33.92 -31.11
CA THR A 93 0.72 35.39 -31.33
C THR A 93 -0.25 36.04 -30.36
N ASN A 94 -0.02 37.32 -30.03
CA ASN A 94 -0.90 38.10 -29.13
C ASN A 94 -1.23 37.39 -27.80
N VAL A 95 -0.23 36.74 -27.21
CA VAL A 95 -0.42 35.93 -26.01
C VAL A 95 -0.88 36.79 -24.84
N LYS A 96 -2.06 36.45 -24.31
CA LYS A 96 -2.64 36.99 -23.08
C LYS A 96 -2.22 36.11 -21.91
N VAL A 97 -2.04 36.74 -20.76
CA VAL A 97 -1.67 36.07 -19.52
C VAL A 97 -2.55 36.65 -18.43
N GLU A 98 -3.35 35.79 -17.80
CA GLU A 98 -4.35 36.16 -16.81
C GLU A 98 -4.28 35.21 -15.61
N GLU A 99 -4.46 35.71 -14.39
CA GLU A 99 -4.56 34.85 -13.20
C GLU A 99 -5.86 34.05 -13.25
N ILE A 100 -5.80 32.76 -12.95
CA ILE A 100 -7.00 31.92 -12.92
C ILE A 100 -7.73 32.15 -11.61
N THR A 101 -8.95 32.67 -11.69
CA THR A 101 -9.82 32.88 -10.52
C THR A 101 -10.39 31.56 -9.99
N ALA A 102 -10.88 31.57 -8.74
CA ALA A 102 -11.52 30.40 -8.15
C ALA A 102 -12.76 29.91 -8.92
N GLU A 103 -13.53 30.83 -9.53
CA GLU A 103 -14.71 30.47 -10.33
C GLU A 103 -14.32 29.86 -11.69
N GLU A 104 -13.27 30.36 -12.34
CA GLU A 104 -12.72 29.74 -13.56
C GLU A 104 -12.17 28.35 -13.27
N PHE A 105 -11.33 28.23 -12.23
CA PHE A 105 -10.79 26.95 -11.80
C PHE A 105 -11.89 25.92 -11.52
N LYS A 106 -12.96 26.34 -10.83
CA LYS A 106 -14.13 25.49 -10.55
C LYS A 106 -14.85 25.05 -11.81
N LYS A 107 -14.99 25.92 -12.82
CA LYS A 107 -15.57 25.56 -14.12
C LYS A 107 -14.71 24.54 -14.85
N MET A 108 -13.38 24.74 -14.86
CA MET A 108 -12.41 23.88 -15.52
C MET A 108 -12.48 22.43 -15.04
N ILE A 109 -12.72 22.20 -13.75
CA ILE A 109 -12.77 20.87 -13.14
C ILE A 109 -14.18 20.31 -12.93
N ALA A 110 -15.23 21.07 -13.26
CA ALA A 110 -16.62 20.73 -12.92
C ALA A 110 -17.07 19.37 -13.49
N TYR A 111 -16.50 18.93 -14.61
CA TYR A 111 -16.80 17.64 -15.25
C TYR A 111 -16.44 16.42 -14.39
N ALA A 112 -15.56 16.59 -13.38
CA ALA A 112 -15.16 15.54 -12.45
C ALA A 112 -16.17 15.37 -11.30
N ASN A 113 -17.02 16.37 -11.04
CA ASN A 113 -17.97 16.35 -9.93
C ASN A 113 -18.96 15.19 -10.07
N GLY A 114 -19.20 14.47 -8.97
CA GLY A 114 -20.15 13.35 -8.92
C GLY A 114 -19.67 12.04 -9.57
N LYS A 115 -18.48 12.01 -10.20
CA LYS A 115 -17.93 10.79 -10.84
C LYS A 115 -16.97 10.01 -9.94
N GLY A 116 -17.27 9.88 -8.65
CA GLY A 116 -16.43 9.18 -7.69
C GLY A 116 -16.66 9.66 -6.27
N PHE A 117 -15.60 10.09 -5.58
CA PHE A 117 -15.69 10.56 -4.21
C PHE A 117 -14.97 11.89 -4.00
N GLN A 118 -15.50 12.70 -3.09
CA GLN A 118 -14.83 13.92 -2.64
C GLN A 118 -13.85 13.58 -1.51
N ILE A 119 -12.56 13.83 -1.74
CA ILE A 119 -11.51 13.59 -0.74
C ILE A 119 -11.30 14.80 0.18
N GLY A 120 -11.55 16.00 -0.34
CA GLY A 120 -11.25 17.24 0.37
C GLY A 120 -11.58 18.49 -0.43
N LYS A 121 -10.72 19.51 -0.29
CA LYS A 121 -10.79 20.75 -1.06
C LYS A 121 -9.41 21.15 -1.59
N TYR A 122 -9.37 21.75 -2.78
CA TYR A 122 -8.16 22.38 -3.28
C TYR A 122 -7.79 23.56 -2.38
N ALA A 123 -6.56 23.58 -1.86
CA ALA A 123 -6.16 24.52 -0.81
C ALA A 123 -6.14 25.98 -1.30
N ALA A 124 -5.65 26.22 -2.52
CA ALA A 124 -5.56 27.56 -3.09
C ALA A 124 -6.94 28.14 -3.50
N TYR A 125 -7.84 27.30 -4.00
CA TYR A 125 -9.10 27.72 -4.62
C TYR A 125 -10.36 27.45 -3.76
N ASN A 126 -10.19 26.77 -2.62
CA ASN A 126 -11.25 26.41 -1.67
C ASN A 126 -12.49 25.72 -2.31
N CYS A 127 -12.29 24.97 -3.39
CA CYS A 127 -13.35 24.24 -4.07
C CYS A 127 -13.22 22.72 -3.85
N PRO A 128 -14.31 21.94 -3.99
CA PRO A 128 -14.29 20.49 -3.79
C PRO A 128 -13.26 19.76 -4.67
N ALA A 129 -12.43 18.92 -4.04
CA ALA A 129 -11.52 18.03 -4.74
C ALA A 129 -12.19 16.66 -4.93
N TRP A 130 -12.61 16.37 -6.15
CA TRP A 130 -13.22 15.09 -6.53
C TRP A 130 -12.18 14.17 -7.17
N VAL A 131 -12.21 12.90 -6.75
CA VAL A 131 -11.39 11.82 -7.29
C VAL A 131 -12.31 10.88 -8.08
N ASN A 132 -11.93 10.58 -9.31
CA ASN A 132 -12.65 9.64 -10.15
C ASN A 132 -12.50 8.21 -9.62
N GLY A 133 -13.58 7.63 -9.11
CA GLY A 133 -13.55 6.32 -8.45
C GLY A 133 -13.10 5.19 -9.38
N ASN A 134 -13.57 5.18 -10.63
CA ASN A 134 -13.19 4.16 -11.60
C ASN A 134 -11.70 4.24 -11.93
N ARG A 135 -11.17 5.42 -12.23
CA ARG A 135 -9.74 5.58 -12.56
C ARG A 135 -8.85 5.24 -11.36
N PHE A 136 -9.25 5.70 -10.16
CA PHE A 136 -8.51 5.45 -8.92
C PHE A 136 -8.42 3.95 -8.60
N PHE A 137 -9.56 3.25 -8.57
CA PHE A 137 -9.59 1.83 -8.18
C PHE A 137 -9.23 0.87 -9.31
N GLN A 138 -9.42 1.21 -10.60
CA GLN A 138 -9.11 0.28 -11.69
C GLN A 138 -7.63 0.24 -12.08
N ARG A 139 -6.84 1.28 -11.76
CA ARG A 139 -5.47 1.45 -12.26
C ARG A 139 -4.40 1.46 -11.16
N HIS A 140 -4.75 0.84 -10.04
CA HIS A 140 -3.97 0.85 -8.81
C HIS A 140 -3.73 2.27 -8.27
N ALA A 141 -3.50 2.36 -6.98
CA ALA A 141 -3.17 3.62 -6.33
C ALA A 141 -2.09 3.41 -5.28
N CYS A 142 -1.34 4.45 -4.99
CA CYS A 142 -0.34 4.46 -3.94
C CYS A 142 -0.49 5.74 -3.10
N ILE A 143 -0.46 5.62 -1.77
CA ILE A 143 -0.36 6.75 -0.85
C ILE A 143 0.96 6.69 -0.09
N VAL A 144 1.68 7.80 -0.13
CA VAL A 144 3.02 7.91 0.44
C VAL A 144 3.15 9.16 1.30
N GLY A 145 3.92 9.08 2.37
CA GLY A 145 4.15 10.20 3.28
C GLY A 145 4.81 9.78 4.58
N ASN A 146 5.52 10.71 5.21
CA ASN A 146 6.19 10.48 6.49
C ASN A 146 5.17 10.08 7.59
N THR A 147 5.66 9.48 8.67
CA THR A 147 4.84 9.25 9.88
C THR A 147 4.21 10.56 10.38
N GLY A 148 2.92 10.51 10.70
CA GLY A 148 2.17 11.69 11.17
C GLY A 148 1.73 12.67 10.06
N SER A 149 1.97 12.37 8.78
CA SER A 149 1.57 13.24 7.66
C SER A 149 0.07 13.21 7.32
N GLY A 150 -0.69 12.26 7.89
CA GLY A 150 -2.11 12.07 7.59
C GLY A 150 -2.42 10.95 6.59
N LYS A 151 -1.46 10.04 6.32
CA LYS A 151 -1.65 8.85 5.46
C LYS A 151 -2.86 8.01 5.86
N SER A 152 -2.88 7.46 7.08
CA SER A 152 -3.96 6.60 7.57
C SER A 152 -5.30 7.35 7.65
N GLU A 153 -5.27 8.65 7.96
CA GLU A 153 -6.47 9.51 7.95
C GLU A 153 -7.05 9.66 6.53
N THR A 154 -6.18 9.82 5.53
CA THR A 154 -6.57 9.87 4.12
C THR A 154 -7.12 8.53 3.64
N VAL A 155 -6.49 7.41 4.02
CA VAL A 155 -6.99 6.06 3.76
C VAL A 155 -8.37 5.89 4.40
N ALA A 156 -8.52 6.22 5.68
CA ALA A 156 -9.82 6.16 6.39
C ALA A 156 -10.89 7.01 5.69
N LYS A 157 -10.54 8.19 5.18
CA LYS A 157 -11.48 9.02 4.41
C LYS A 157 -11.93 8.36 3.11
N ILE A 158 -11.04 7.67 2.41
CA ILE A 158 -11.36 6.89 1.21
C ILE A 158 -12.26 5.72 1.59
N LEU A 159 -11.93 4.98 2.65
CA LEU A 159 -12.74 3.86 3.16
C LEU A 159 -14.15 4.32 3.56
N GLU A 160 -14.28 5.48 4.22
CA GLU A 160 -15.59 6.07 4.56
C GLU A 160 -16.41 6.35 3.30
N ASN A 161 -15.79 6.90 2.24
CA ASN A 161 -16.50 7.17 1.00
C ASN A 161 -16.93 5.87 0.29
N VAL A 162 -16.10 4.83 0.34
CA VAL A 162 -16.42 3.51 -0.22
C VAL A 162 -17.54 2.82 0.57
N SER A 163 -17.60 3.01 1.89
CA SER A 163 -18.65 2.45 2.75
C SER A 163 -20.07 2.89 2.36
N LYS A 164 -20.19 4.01 1.63
CA LYS A 164 -21.46 4.56 1.14
C LYS A 164 -21.91 3.90 -0.18
N LEU A 165 -21.06 3.09 -0.81
CA LEU A 165 -21.39 2.39 -2.05
C LEU A 165 -22.24 1.15 -1.75
N LYS A 166 -23.20 0.86 -2.63
CA LYS A 166 -24.13 -0.27 -2.47
C LYS A 166 -23.44 -1.64 -2.47
N ALA A 167 -22.34 -1.76 -3.21
CA ALA A 167 -21.61 -3.01 -3.42
C ALA A 167 -20.09 -2.73 -3.55
N GLY A 168 -19.58 -1.79 -2.76
CA GLY A 168 -18.12 -1.62 -2.67
C GLY A 168 -17.47 -2.90 -2.15
N ASN A 169 -16.21 -3.15 -2.50
CA ASN A 169 -15.51 -4.32 -1.99
C ASN A 169 -14.03 -3.97 -1.81
N ILE A 170 -13.69 -3.58 -0.58
CA ILE A 170 -12.33 -3.25 -0.18
C ILE A 170 -11.92 -4.15 0.98
N VAL A 171 -10.72 -4.72 0.87
CA VAL A 171 -10.08 -5.52 1.92
C VAL A 171 -8.82 -4.80 2.37
N VAL A 172 -8.73 -4.47 3.66
CA VAL A 172 -7.58 -3.80 4.27
C VAL A 172 -6.73 -4.83 5.02
N PHE A 173 -5.44 -4.87 4.73
CA PHE A 173 -4.46 -5.59 5.56
C PHE A 173 -3.91 -4.65 6.63
N ASP A 174 -4.43 -4.76 7.85
CA ASP A 174 -4.17 -3.84 8.96
C ASP A 174 -3.19 -4.46 9.97
N ILE A 175 -1.89 -4.28 9.69
CA ILE A 175 -0.80 -4.80 10.53
C ILE A 175 -0.80 -4.16 11.92
N HIS A 176 -1.24 -2.91 12.02
CA HIS A 176 -1.17 -2.15 13.26
C HIS A 176 -2.53 -1.99 13.94
N GLY A 177 -3.63 -2.48 13.40
CA GLY A 177 -4.96 -2.35 14.01
C GLY A 177 -5.48 -0.91 14.03
N GLU A 178 -4.98 -0.02 13.16
CA GLU A 178 -5.37 1.40 13.14
C GLU A 178 -6.84 1.58 12.69
N TYR A 179 -7.36 0.65 11.90
CA TYR A 179 -8.72 0.71 11.36
C TYR A 179 -9.71 -0.13 12.17
N ALA A 180 -9.27 -0.70 13.31
CA ALA A 180 -10.05 -1.67 14.04
C ALA A 180 -11.37 -1.13 14.61
N GLN A 181 -11.42 0.17 14.91
CA GLN A 181 -12.57 0.85 15.49
C GLN A 181 -13.61 1.36 14.48
N LEU A 182 -13.37 1.20 13.17
CA LEU A 182 -14.27 1.69 12.13
C LEU A 182 -15.55 0.84 12.07
N SER A 183 -16.67 1.40 12.52
CA SER A 183 -17.96 0.72 12.66
C SER A 183 -18.58 0.29 11.32
N TYR A 184 -18.28 1.05 10.26
CA TYR A 184 -18.72 0.74 8.89
C TYR A 184 -17.90 -0.39 8.24
N ALA A 185 -16.79 -0.79 8.84
CA ALA A 185 -16.00 -1.93 8.38
C ALA A 185 -16.50 -3.23 9.03
N ARG A 186 -16.33 -4.35 8.31
CA ARG A 186 -16.33 -5.67 8.89
C ARG A 186 -14.94 -5.92 9.46
N ASN A 187 -14.80 -5.89 10.78
CA ASN A 187 -13.52 -6.17 11.43
C ASN A 187 -13.33 -7.69 11.59
N ILE A 188 -12.31 -8.22 10.93
CA ILE A 188 -11.87 -9.62 10.96
C ILE A 188 -10.59 -9.66 11.78
N LYS A 189 -10.73 -9.90 13.08
CA LYS A 189 -9.58 -9.94 14.00
C LYS A 189 -9.00 -11.34 14.08
N ILE A 190 -7.86 -11.56 13.42
CA ILE A 190 -7.21 -12.86 13.42
C ILE A 190 -6.76 -13.20 14.85
N GLY A 191 -7.00 -14.44 15.27
CA GLY A 191 -6.67 -14.95 16.61
C GLY A 191 -7.64 -14.53 17.71
N LYS A 192 -8.66 -13.71 17.43
CA LYS A 192 -9.76 -13.40 18.37
C LYS A 192 -11.11 -13.55 17.67
N GLY A 193 -11.70 -14.75 17.77
CA GLY A 193 -12.98 -15.06 17.13
C GLY A 193 -12.88 -15.39 15.65
N PHE A 194 -11.74 -15.11 15.01
CA PHE A 194 -11.44 -15.54 13.64
C PHE A 194 -10.14 -16.35 13.61
N THR A 195 -10.26 -17.66 13.39
CA THR A 195 -9.11 -18.56 13.32
C THR A 195 -8.59 -18.68 11.89
N PHE A 196 -7.30 -18.96 11.74
CA PHE A 196 -6.68 -19.18 10.43
C PHE A 196 -5.85 -20.47 10.47
N PRO A 197 -6.50 -21.65 10.42
CA PRO A 197 -5.84 -22.94 10.53
C PRO A 197 -4.67 -23.09 9.57
N VAL A 198 -3.62 -23.77 10.01
CA VAL A 198 -2.35 -23.92 9.29
C VAL A 198 -2.51 -24.55 7.90
N TRP A 199 -3.54 -25.40 7.71
CA TRP A 199 -3.83 -26.00 6.42
C TRP A 199 -4.30 -24.98 5.36
N LEU A 200 -4.80 -23.81 5.76
CA LEU A 200 -5.12 -22.71 4.83
C LEU A 200 -3.88 -22.14 4.14
N PHE A 201 -2.69 -22.31 4.71
CA PHE A 201 -1.42 -21.98 4.04
C PHE A 201 -1.04 -22.99 2.95
N GLY A 202 -1.72 -24.14 2.87
CA GLY A 202 -1.27 -25.30 2.11
C GLY A 202 0.02 -25.92 2.68
N LEU A 203 0.41 -27.09 2.18
CA LEU A 203 1.61 -27.78 2.65
C LEU A 203 2.89 -26.94 2.42
N SER A 204 2.99 -26.31 1.24
CA SER A 204 4.13 -25.47 0.87
C SER A 204 4.23 -24.23 1.76
N GLY A 205 3.11 -23.58 2.06
CA GLY A 205 3.09 -22.41 2.93
C GLY A 205 3.41 -22.79 4.37
N MET A 206 2.83 -23.87 4.90
CA MET A 206 3.15 -24.36 6.25
C MET A 206 4.65 -24.66 6.40
N THR A 207 5.22 -25.45 5.48
CA THR A 207 6.62 -25.88 5.59
C THR A 207 7.62 -24.74 5.45
N SER A 208 7.38 -23.81 4.51
CA SER A 208 8.29 -22.68 4.24
C SER A 208 8.13 -21.50 5.19
N ASN A 209 6.89 -21.17 5.59
CA ASN A 209 6.61 -19.95 6.37
C ASN A 209 6.43 -20.22 7.86
N ILE A 210 5.76 -21.32 8.22
CA ILE A 210 5.43 -21.62 9.63
C ILE A 210 6.56 -22.44 10.27
N LEU A 211 6.97 -23.53 9.62
CA LEU A 211 8.04 -24.41 10.11
C LEU A 211 9.45 -23.95 9.69
N LYS A 212 9.54 -23.02 8.73
CA LYS A 212 10.80 -22.42 8.22
C LYS A 212 11.86 -23.45 7.83
N ILE A 213 11.44 -24.55 7.20
CA ILE A 213 12.33 -25.63 6.77
C ILE A 213 13.21 -25.13 5.61
N LYS A 214 14.53 -25.02 5.83
CA LYS A 214 15.55 -24.53 4.87
C LYS A 214 16.83 -25.39 4.95
N GLY A 215 17.63 -25.44 3.87
CA GLY A 215 18.96 -26.06 3.85
C GLY A 215 19.03 -27.51 3.35
N GLU A 216 20.20 -28.16 3.39
CA GLU A 216 20.43 -29.50 2.81
C GLU A 216 19.71 -30.65 3.55
N THR A 217 19.52 -30.52 4.86
CA THR A 217 18.70 -31.45 5.67
C THR A 217 17.21 -31.38 5.32
N SER A 218 16.77 -30.39 4.53
CA SER A 218 15.37 -30.22 4.13
C SER A 218 14.88 -31.31 3.19
N ILE A 219 15.73 -31.95 2.37
CA ILE A 219 15.25 -32.90 1.35
C ILE A 219 14.62 -34.12 1.99
N VAL A 220 15.31 -34.73 2.96
CA VAL A 220 14.82 -35.92 3.69
C VAL A 220 13.57 -35.56 4.50
N VAL A 221 13.60 -34.43 5.20
CA VAL A 221 12.46 -33.95 5.98
C VAL A 221 11.24 -33.67 5.10
N MET A 222 11.42 -32.97 3.98
CA MET A 222 10.34 -32.68 3.03
C MET A 222 9.81 -33.95 2.35
N SER A 223 10.66 -34.95 2.09
CA SER A 223 10.23 -36.26 1.59
C SER A 223 9.29 -36.94 2.59
N ALA A 224 9.66 -36.98 3.88
CA ALA A 224 8.82 -37.52 4.94
C ALA A 224 7.50 -36.75 5.10
N ILE A 225 7.56 -35.41 5.10
CA ILE A 225 6.37 -34.55 5.19
C ILE A 225 5.41 -34.79 4.02
N ARG A 226 5.92 -34.89 2.78
CA ARG A 226 5.09 -35.22 1.62
C ARG A 226 4.49 -36.61 1.74
N LYS A 227 5.27 -37.61 2.16
CA LYS A 227 4.79 -38.98 2.37
C LYS A 227 3.65 -39.01 3.40
N ALA A 228 3.79 -38.29 4.52
CA ALA A 228 2.73 -38.14 5.52
C ALA A 228 1.51 -37.38 4.95
N TYR A 229 1.73 -36.26 4.26
CA TYR A 229 0.67 -35.44 3.65
C TYR A 229 -0.18 -36.24 2.66
N TYR A 230 0.43 -36.92 1.68
CA TYR A 230 -0.30 -37.69 0.68
C TYR A 230 -0.92 -38.98 1.24
N LYS A 231 -0.45 -39.49 2.38
CA LYS A 231 -1.12 -40.58 3.09
C LYS A 231 -2.44 -40.12 3.72
N ILE A 232 -2.46 -38.90 4.28
CA ILE A 232 -3.64 -38.33 4.95
C ILE A 232 -4.57 -37.63 3.95
N CYS A 233 -4.01 -37.06 2.89
CA CYS A 233 -4.72 -36.31 1.86
C CYS A 233 -4.26 -36.76 0.45
N PRO A 234 -4.71 -37.93 -0.03
CA PRO A 234 -4.24 -38.51 -1.30
C PRO A 234 -4.47 -37.64 -2.55
N GLY A 235 -5.50 -36.80 -2.54
CA GLY A 235 -5.82 -35.85 -3.63
C GLY A 235 -5.33 -34.42 -3.38
N GLY A 236 -4.56 -34.20 -2.32
CA GLY A 236 -4.10 -32.87 -1.91
C GLY A 236 -3.18 -32.21 -2.92
N ARG A 237 -3.14 -30.88 -2.90
CA ARG A 237 -2.19 -30.07 -3.69
C ARG A 237 -1.37 -29.22 -2.74
N GLU A 238 -0.04 -29.26 -2.85
CA GLU A 238 0.85 -28.64 -1.85
C GLU A 238 0.73 -27.11 -1.81
N ASP A 239 0.32 -26.48 -2.91
CA ASP A 239 0.17 -25.03 -3.09
C ASP A 239 -1.25 -24.52 -2.81
N ARG A 240 -2.18 -25.40 -2.43
CA ARG A 240 -3.61 -25.07 -2.24
C ARG A 240 -4.05 -25.30 -0.79
N PRO A 241 -5.07 -24.58 -0.32
CA PRO A 241 -5.65 -24.76 1.02
C PRO A 241 -6.54 -26.01 1.06
N VAL A 242 -5.95 -27.19 0.88
CA VAL A 242 -6.65 -28.46 1.04
C VAL A 242 -6.49 -28.91 2.49
N TYR A 243 -7.61 -29.24 3.14
CA TYR A 243 -7.61 -29.72 4.51
C TYR A 243 -6.70 -30.93 4.66
N PHE A 244 -5.88 -30.89 5.71
CA PHE A 244 -5.16 -32.03 6.25
C PHE A 244 -5.12 -31.88 7.76
N ASP A 245 -5.24 -33.00 8.46
CA ASP A 245 -5.16 -33.04 9.90
C ASP A 245 -3.69 -32.92 10.34
N TYR A 246 -3.37 -31.84 11.05
CA TYR A 246 -2.03 -31.53 11.53
C TYR A 246 -1.53 -32.55 12.56
N ASP A 247 -2.42 -33.04 13.43
CA ASP A 247 -2.08 -33.97 14.50
C ASP A 247 -1.87 -35.39 13.98
N LEU A 248 -2.67 -35.81 13.00
CA LEU A 248 -2.39 -37.04 12.26
C LEU A 248 -1.07 -36.93 11.50
N MET A 249 -0.78 -35.79 10.87
CA MET A 249 0.51 -35.59 10.19
C MET A 249 1.69 -35.69 11.17
N LEU A 250 1.57 -35.06 12.34
CA LEU A 250 2.60 -35.15 13.37
C LEU A 250 2.79 -36.59 13.86
N LYS A 251 1.70 -37.34 14.07
CA LYS A 251 1.76 -38.77 14.45
C LYS A 251 2.45 -39.62 13.39
N GLU A 252 2.15 -39.40 12.11
CA GLU A 252 2.80 -40.09 10.99
C GLU A 252 4.32 -39.81 10.96
N LEU A 253 4.72 -38.56 11.17
CA LEU A 253 6.14 -38.20 11.23
C LEU A 253 6.85 -38.84 12.44
N ILE A 254 6.21 -38.87 13.61
CA ILE A 254 6.74 -39.55 14.80
C ILE A 254 6.92 -41.04 14.52
N GLN A 255 5.92 -41.69 13.92
CA GLN A 255 6.01 -43.10 13.56
C GLN A 255 7.18 -43.37 12.61
N MET A 256 7.33 -42.58 11.54
CA MET A 256 8.46 -42.68 10.61
C MET A 256 9.82 -42.44 11.28
N ASN A 257 9.88 -41.56 12.28
CA ASN A 257 11.11 -41.25 13.00
C ASN A 257 11.56 -42.37 13.95
N THR A 258 10.65 -43.26 14.36
CA THR A 258 10.93 -44.37 15.29
C THR A 258 10.76 -45.75 14.66
N GLU A 259 10.51 -45.82 13.34
CA GLU A 259 10.19 -47.07 12.64
C GLU A 259 11.39 -48.04 12.61
N GLU A 260 11.19 -49.24 13.17
CA GLU A 260 12.10 -50.37 13.02
C GLU A 260 11.41 -51.49 12.25
N ILE A 261 12.02 -51.91 11.15
CA ILE A 261 11.49 -52.90 10.20
C ILE A 261 12.10 -54.26 10.52
N LEU A 262 11.27 -55.29 10.67
CA LEU A 262 11.73 -56.66 10.86
C LEU A 262 12.42 -57.18 9.60
N THR A 263 13.61 -57.76 9.74
CA THR A 263 14.34 -58.35 8.60
C THR A 263 13.89 -59.76 8.25
N GLY A 264 13.03 -60.37 9.09
CA GLY A 264 12.65 -61.79 8.98
C GLY A 264 13.71 -62.76 9.51
N GLU A 265 14.85 -62.26 10.00
CA GLU A 265 15.92 -63.08 10.60
C GLU A 265 15.93 -62.96 12.12
N ILE A 266 16.52 -63.94 12.79
CA ILE A 266 16.72 -63.97 14.25
C ILE A 266 18.23 -63.91 14.54
N TYR A 267 18.65 -63.21 15.60
CA TYR A 267 20.04 -63.24 16.03
C TYR A 267 20.43 -64.67 16.44
N LYS A 268 21.47 -65.23 15.80
CA LYS A 268 21.89 -66.63 16.02
C LYS A 268 22.86 -66.81 17.19
N THR A 269 23.54 -65.74 17.63
CA THR A 269 24.57 -65.77 18.67
C THR A 269 24.67 -64.41 19.40
N GLY A 270 25.24 -64.40 20.62
CA GLY A 270 25.41 -63.21 21.46
C GLY A 270 24.24 -62.92 22.40
N ASP A 271 24.30 -61.80 23.14
CA ASP A 271 23.33 -61.44 24.19
C ASP A 271 21.88 -61.23 23.69
N LYS A 272 21.72 -61.04 22.37
CA LYS A 272 20.41 -60.91 21.70
C LYS A 272 19.96 -62.20 20.99
N ALA A 273 20.64 -63.33 21.19
CA ALA A 273 20.30 -64.58 20.53
C ALA A 273 18.84 -64.99 20.79
N GLY A 274 18.11 -65.31 19.73
CA GLY A 274 16.68 -65.65 19.80
C GLY A 274 15.71 -64.49 19.58
N THR A 275 16.16 -63.22 19.54
CA THR A 275 15.28 -62.09 19.22
C THR A 275 15.24 -61.79 17.71
N PRO A 276 14.12 -61.28 17.18
CA PRO A 276 14.03 -60.82 15.80
C PRO A 276 15.05 -59.70 15.51
N LYS A 277 15.70 -59.77 14.35
CA LYS A 277 16.54 -58.69 13.84
C LYS A 277 15.64 -57.60 13.25
N THR A 278 15.94 -56.36 13.60
CA THR A 278 15.34 -55.17 13.01
C THR A 278 16.38 -54.34 12.26
N VAL A 279 15.93 -53.62 11.25
CA VAL A 279 16.68 -52.54 10.61
C VAL A 279 15.92 -51.23 10.81
N LYS A 280 16.67 -50.15 10.99
CA LYS A 280 16.10 -48.80 11.12
C LYS A 280 15.45 -48.39 9.80
N GLY A 281 14.23 -47.87 9.87
CA GLY A 281 13.50 -47.34 8.72
C GLY A 281 14.21 -46.15 8.07
N GLU A 282 13.77 -45.78 6.87
CA GLU A 282 14.39 -44.75 6.03
C GLU A 282 14.59 -43.40 6.77
N PHE A 283 13.60 -43.02 7.59
CA PHE A 283 13.55 -41.73 8.30
C PHE A 283 13.95 -41.82 9.78
N TYR A 284 14.37 -42.99 10.26
CA TYR A 284 14.64 -43.22 11.69
C TYR A 284 15.65 -42.20 12.26
N GLY A 285 15.25 -41.47 13.29
CA GLY A 285 16.04 -40.45 13.98
C GLY A 285 16.34 -39.17 13.17
N LYS A 286 15.86 -39.07 11.92
CA LYS A 286 16.15 -37.94 11.01
C LYS A 286 15.13 -36.80 11.10
N LEU A 287 13.99 -37.01 11.75
CA LEU A 287 12.86 -36.06 11.79
C LEU A 287 12.72 -35.34 13.14
N THR A 288 13.56 -35.66 14.13
CA THR A 288 13.47 -35.11 15.49
C THR A 288 13.37 -33.59 15.53
N GLY A 289 14.18 -32.88 14.74
CA GLY A 289 14.16 -31.41 14.70
C GLY A 289 12.84 -30.82 14.20
N VAL A 290 12.24 -31.41 13.14
CA VAL A 290 10.96 -30.91 12.62
C VAL A 290 9.80 -31.28 13.52
N ILE A 291 9.82 -32.46 14.14
CA ILE A 291 8.80 -32.90 15.11
C ILE A 291 8.79 -31.98 16.32
N ASN A 292 9.96 -31.61 16.84
CA ASN A 292 10.07 -30.66 17.94
C ASN A 292 9.54 -29.29 17.51
N SER A 293 9.97 -28.77 16.35
CA SER A 293 9.47 -27.49 15.82
C SER A 293 7.94 -27.46 15.65
N MET A 294 7.35 -28.56 15.15
CA MET A 294 5.89 -28.71 15.03
C MET A 294 5.21 -28.67 16.41
N ASN A 295 5.72 -29.43 17.38
CA ASN A 295 5.21 -29.41 18.75
C ASN A 295 5.35 -28.04 19.41
N ASP A 296 6.51 -27.40 19.31
CA ASP A 296 6.80 -26.10 19.91
C ASP A 296 5.85 -25.03 19.36
N LYS A 297 5.62 -25.03 18.04
CA LYS A 297 4.66 -24.11 17.41
C LYS A 297 3.23 -24.37 17.87
N LYS A 298 2.82 -25.63 17.97
CA LYS A 298 1.47 -26.00 18.43
C LYS A 298 1.19 -25.56 19.87
N HIS A 299 2.18 -25.66 20.76
CA HIS A 299 2.01 -25.36 22.19
C HIS A 299 2.27 -23.88 22.54
N ASP A 300 2.87 -23.10 21.65
CA ASP A 300 3.04 -21.67 21.86
C ASP A 300 1.71 -20.93 21.65
N ARG A 301 1.20 -20.35 22.75
CA ARG A 301 -0.09 -19.65 22.83
C ARG A 301 -0.27 -18.59 21.73
N ARG A 302 0.82 -17.94 21.28
CA ARG A 302 0.78 -16.90 20.24
C ARG A 302 0.37 -17.44 18.87
N TYR A 303 0.53 -18.74 18.62
CA TYR A 303 0.15 -19.40 17.36
C TYR A 303 -1.08 -20.28 17.50
N SER A 304 -1.77 -20.28 18.65
CA SER A 304 -2.95 -21.12 18.91
C SER A 304 -4.00 -21.06 17.79
N PHE A 305 -4.21 -19.87 17.21
CA PHE A 305 -5.11 -19.63 16.08
C PHE A 305 -4.76 -20.39 14.79
N LEU A 306 -3.54 -20.92 14.66
CA LEU A 306 -3.13 -21.76 13.52
C LEU A 306 -3.54 -23.23 13.72
N PHE A 307 -3.86 -23.65 14.94
CA PHE A 307 -4.02 -25.05 15.29
C PHE A 307 -5.42 -25.38 15.82
N GLU A 308 -6.38 -24.45 15.68
CA GLU A 308 -7.79 -24.78 15.88
C GLU A 308 -8.28 -25.69 14.76
N GLU A 309 -9.01 -26.73 15.15
CA GLU A 309 -9.54 -27.71 14.23
C GLU A 309 -10.73 -27.11 13.46
N ARG A 310 -10.59 -27.02 12.13
CA ARG A 310 -11.64 -26.54 11.22
C ARG A 310 -11.65 -27.39 9.95
N PRO A 311 -12.82 -27.82 9.49
CA PRO A 311 -12.94 -28.65 8.29
C PRO A 311 -12.78 -27.81 7.02
N GLN A 312 -12.72 -28.48 5.86
CA GLN A 312 -12.51 -27.83 4.55
C GLN A 312 -13.56 -26.74 4.25
N GLU A 313 -14.81 -26.93 4.69
CA GLU A 313 -15.92 -25.99 4.49
C GLU A 313 -15.66 -24.63 5.16
N TYR A 314 -14.79 -24.59 6.18
CA TYR A 314 -14.40 -23.33 6.81
C TYR A 314 -13.71 -22.37 5.84
N LEU A 315 -13.02 -22.87 4.80
CA LEU A 315 -12.46 -22.02 3.74
C LEU A 315 -13.56 -21.19 3.07
N ILE A 316 -14.74 -21.78 2.85
CA ILE A 316 -15.88 -21.10 2.23
C ILE A 316 -16.33 -19.94 3.12
N GLN A 317 -16.44 -20.18 4.43
CA GLN A 317 -16.75 -19.13 5.40
C GLN A 317 -15.71 -18.00 5.40
N VAL A 318 -14.42 -18.34 5.45
CA VAL A 318 -13.31 -17.37 5.43
C VAL A 318 -13.39 -16.47 4.19
N ILE A 319 -13.64 -17.06 3.02
CA ILE A 319 -13.76 -16.31 1.77
C ILE A 319 -15.01 -15.44 1.76
N HIS A 320 -16.16 -15.92 2.24
CA HIS A 320 -17.36 -15.08 2.36
C HIS A 320 -17.11 -13.89 3.28
N ASP A 321 -16.51 -14.12 4.45
CA ASP A 321 -16.22 -13.05 5.41
C ASP A 321 -15.27 -11.99 4.84
N ILE A 322 -14.33 -12.38 3.96
CA ILE A 322 -13.35 -11.48 3.33
C ILE A 322 -13.87 -10.83 2.05
N MET A 323 -14.58 -11.55 1.19
CA MET A 323 -14.87 -11.15 -0.19
C MET A 323 -16.32 -10.77 -0.47
N ASP A 324 -17.27 -11.15 0.39
CA ASP A 324 -18.67 -10.75 0.18
C ASP A 324 -18.81 -9.22 0.21
N ASN A 325 -19.81 -8.74 -0.51
CA ASN A 325 -20.09 -7.31 -0.68
C ASN A 325 -21.23 -6.82 0.24
N ASP A 326 -21.61 -7.61 1.26
CA ASP A 326 -22.60 -7.24 2.28
C ASP A 326 -22.15 -6.04 3.11
N LYS A 327 -20.85 -5.97 3.40
CA LYS A 327 -20.15 -4.82 3.95
C LYS A 327 -19.09 -4.34 2.96
N PRO A 328 -19.14 -3.05 2.54
CA PRO A 328 -18.21 -2.58 1.52
C PRO A 328 -16.73 -2.59 1.91
N VAL A 329 -16.44 -2.48 3.21
CA VAL A 329 -15.08 -2.43 3.76
C VAL A 329 -14.89 -3.62 4.70
N LYS A 330 -13.85 -4.42 4.46
CA LYS A 330 -13.37 -5.49 5.34
C LYS A 330 -12.00 -5.09 5.87
N ASN A 331 -11.83 -5.12 7.18
CA ASN A 331 -10.56 -4.89 7.84
C ASN A 331 -10.01 -6.21 8.38
N ILE A 332 -8.89 -6.69 7.86
CA ILE A 332 -8.18 -7.85 8.41
C ILE A 332 -7.18 -7.31 9.44
N ASP A 333 -7.57 -7.34 10.71
CA ASP A 333 -6.77 -6.88 11.84
C ASP A 333 -5.76 -7.97 12.22
N LEU A 334 -4.48 -7.65 12.02
CA LEU A 334 -3.32 -8.50 12.30
C LEU A 334 -2.49 -7.98 13.49
N SER A 335 -2.99 -7.00 14.24
CA SER A 335 -2.23 -6.31 15.29
C SER A 335 -1.78 -7.19 16.46
N ASP A 336 -2.50 -8.28 16.72
CA ASP A 336 -2.17 -9.26 17.77
C ASP A 336 -1.35 -10.45 17.22
N ILE A 337 -1.07 -10.49 15.92
CA ILE A 337 -0.40 -11.62 15.25
C ILE A 337 1.12 -11.39 15.20
N PRO A 338 1.93 -12.41 15.55
CA PRO A 338 3.37 -12.34 15.37
C PRO A 338 3.75 -11.98 13.93
N HIS A 339 4.67 -11.02 13.78
CA HIS A 339 5.07 -10.47 12.48
C HIS A 339 5.57 -11.54 11.49
N ASP A 340 6.22 -12.60 11.99
CA ASP A 340 6.71 -13.71 11.16
C ASP A 340 5.59 -14.61 10.60
N VAL A 341 4.36 -14.46 11.08
CA VAL A 341 3.16 -15.14 10.55
C VAL A 341 2.22 -14.17 9.85
N ALA A 342 2.11 -12.92 10.32
CA ALA A 342 1.27 -11.90 9.70
C ALA A 342 1.61 -11.69 8.21
N ILE A 343 2.90 -11.59 7.87
CA ILE A 343 3.35 -11.42 6.48
C ILE A 343 2.93 -12.61 5.59
N PRO A 344 3.31 -13.88 5.91
CA PRO A 344 2.82 -15.03 5.16
C PRO A 344 1.30 -15.12 5.03
N LEU A 345 0.56 -14.74 6.07
CA LEU A 345 -0.90 -14.75 6.07
C LEU A 345 -1.46 -13.76 5.03
N ILE A 346 -0.93 -12.53 4.97
CA ILE A 346 -1.28 -11.55 3.93
C ILE A 346 -1.05 -12.14 2.54
N GLY A 347 0.09 -12.81 2.34
CA GLY A 347 0.42 -13.47 1.08
C GLY A 347 -0.57 -14.55 0.70
N VAL A 348 -0.89 -15.46 1.63
CA VAL A 348 -1.87 -16.53 1.40
C VAL A 348 -3.25 -15.95 1.07
N ILE A 349 -3.75 -15.00 1.85
CA ILE A 349 -5.06 -14.38 1.58
C ILE A 349 -5.06 -13.71 0.20
N THR A 350 -3.99 -12.99 -0.15
CA THR A 350 -3.85 -12.34 -1.47
C THR A 350 -3.87 -13.38 -2.60
N THR A 351 -3.11 -14.47 -2.47
CA THR A 351 -3.10 -15.56 -3.46
C THR A 351 -4.47 -16.24 -3.58
N LEU A 352 -5.19 -16.41 -2.45
CA LEU A 352 -6.54 -16.97 -2.47
C LEU A 352 -7.53 -16.06 -3.21
N ILE A 353 -7.57 -14.77 -2.85
CA ILE A 353 -8.44 -13.78 -3.51
C ILE A 353 -8.15 -13.75 -5.02
N TYR A 354 -6.87 -13.71 -5.40
CA TYR A 354 -6.47 -13.69 -6.80
C TYR A 354 -6.85 -14.97 -7.56
N GLY A 355 -6.57 -16.14 -6.96
CA GLY A 355 -6.94 -17.43 -7.55
C GLY A 355 -8.44 -17.60 -7.73
N ILE A 356 -9.25 -17.12 -6.78
CA ILE A 356 -10.71 -17.17 -6.83
C ILE A 356 -11.23 -16.24 -7.92
N GLN A 357 -10.80 -14.99 -7.97
CA GLN A 357 -11.21 -14.04 -9.02
C GLN A 357 -10.89 -14.55 -10.43
N ARG A 358 -9.74 -15.20 -10.61
CA ARG A 358 -9.36 -15.83 -11.89
C ARG A 358 -10.23 -17.02 -12.30
N SER A 359 -10.98 -17.61 -11.37
CA SER A 359 -11.88 -18.74 -11.66
C SER A 359 -13.23 -18.31 -12.22
N PHE A 360 -13.59 -17.03 -12.09
CA PHE A 360 -14.85 -16.48 -12.59
C PHE A 360 -14.74 -15.97 -14.03
N GLN A 361 -15.87 -15.95 -14.75
CA GLN A 361 -16.00 -15.21 -15.99
C GLN A 361 -16.07 -13.70 -15.69
N ILE A 362 -15.55 -12.87 -16.61
CA ILE A 362 -15.48 -11.42 -16.42
C ILE A 362 -16.84 -10.78 -16.10
N SER A 363 -17.94 -11.31 -16.64
CA SER A 363 -19.30 -10.81 -16.39
C SER A 363 -19.76 -10.99 -14.94
N ASP A 364 -19.19 -11.96 -14.23
CA ASP A 364 -19.61 -12.38 -12.89
C ASP A 364 -18.66 -11.87 -11.81
N ILE A 365 -17.55 -11.25 -12.21
CA ILE A 365 -16.54 -10.68 -11.31
C ILE A 365 -17.11 -9.47 -10.59
N THR A 366 -17.12 -9.53 -9.26
CA THR A 366 -17.26 -8.34 -8.42
C THR A 366 -15.87 -7.75 -8.14
N PRO A 367 -15.58 -6.51 -8.55
CA PRO A 367 -14.25 -5.93 -8.36
C PRO A 367 -13.87 -5.83 -6.89
N VAL A 368 -12.60 -6.06 -6.54
CA VAL A 368 -12.07 -5.95 -5.17
C VAL A 368 -10.77 -5.13 -5.16
N THR A 369 -10.63 -4.22 -4.21
CA THR A 369 -9.37 -3.51 -3.96
C THR A 369 -8.72 -3.98 -2.67
N LEU A 370 -7.45 -4.37 -2.75
CA LEU A 370 -6.63 -4.72 -1.60
C LEU A 370 -5.87 -3.47 -1.14
N VAL A 371 -6.19 -2.98 0.06
CA VAL A 371 -5.45 -1.91 0.70
C VAL A 371 -4.30 -2.52 1.46
N CYS A 372 -3.10 -2.26 0.96
CA CYS A 372 -1.87 -2.77 1.52
C CYS A 372 -1.29 -1.70 2.47
N ASP A 373 -1.74 -1.67 3.73
CA ASP A 373 -1.14 -0.76 4.71
C ASP A 373 0.25 -1.23 5.12
N GLU A 374 1.14 -0.28 5.39
CA GLU A 374 2.54 -0.54 5.72
C GLU A 374 3.24 -1.47 4.71
N ALA A 375 2.92 -1.30 3.42
CA ALA A 375 3.26 -2.26 2.37
C ALA A 375 4.76 -2.57 2.22
N HIS A 376 5.66 -1.68 2.65
CA HIS A 376 7.11 -1.93 2.59
C HIS A 376 7.54 -3.14 3.44
N VAL A 377 6.71 -3.53 4.42
CA VAL A 377 6.93 -4.68 5.29
C VAL A 377 6.81 -6.02 4.55
N TYR A 378 5.91 -6.13 3.55
CA TYR A 378 5.61 -7.40 2.85
C TYR A 378 5.64 -7.30 1.32
N ILE A 379 5.87 -6.11 0.78
CA ILE A 379 6.12 -5.85 -0.64
C ILE A 379 7.49 -5.15 -0.81
N PRO A 380 8.59 -5.69 -0.25
CA PRO A 380 9.88 -5.01 -0.26
C PRO A 380 10.54 -5.04 -1.64
N ASN A 381 11.42 -4.09 -1.87
CA ASN A 381 12.36 -4.05 -2.97
C ASN A 381 13.60 -4.87 -2.62
N GLY A 382 13.85 -6.02 -3.26
CA GLY A 382 15.08 -6.75 -2.91
C GLY A 382 15.34 -8.08 -3.59
N ILE A 383 16.64 -8.37 -3.73
CA ILE A 383 17.22 -9.59 -4.32
C ILE A 383 17.38 -10.70 -3.25
N GLN A 384 17.39 -10.35 -1.95
CA GLN A 384 17.55 -11.28 -0.83
C GLN A 384 16.22 -11.68 -0.16
N LEU A 385 15.17 -11.87 -0.96
CA LEU A 385 13.93 -12.47 -0.45
C LEU A 385 14.10 -13.99 -0.30
N SER A 386 13.56 -14.56 0.77
CA SER A 386 13.40 -16.01 0.84
C SER A 386 12.46 -16.50 -0.27
N ALA A 387 12.52 -17.78 -0.62
CA ALA A 387 11.70 -18.34 -1.70
C ALA A 387 10.18 -18.20 -1.47
N SER A 388 9.74 -18.08 -0.22
CA SER A 388 8.32 -17.83 0.08
C SER A 388 7.95 -16.35 0.00
N GLU A 389 8.78 -15.45 0.54
CA GLU A 389 8.60 -13.99 0.40
C GLU A 389 8.61 -13.57 -1.07
N ARG A 390 9.48 -14.19 -1.87
CA ARG A 390 9.54 -13.99 -3.32
C ARG A 390 8.24 -14.39 -4.00
N ARG A 391 7.71 -15.59 -3.73
CA ARG A 391 6.42 -16.07 -4.29
C ARG A 391 5.24 -15.18 -3.90
N MET A 392 5.23 -14.69 -2.66
CA MET A 392 4.23 -13.72 -2.20
C MET A 392 4.33 -12.42 -3.00
N THR A 393 5.53 -11.86 -3.10
CA THR A 393 5.78 -10.62 -3.85
C THR A 393 5.42 -10.78 -5.34
N GLU A 394 5.73 -11.93 -5.94
CA GLU A 394 5.35 -12.28 -7.31
C GLU A 394 3.83 -12.25 -7.51
N THR A 395 3.04 -12.70 -6.54
CA THR A 395 1.56 -12.60 -6.61
C THR A 395 1.10 -11.14 -6.67
N PHE A 396 1.68 -10.26 -5.83
CA PHE A 396 1.36 -8.84 -5.89
C PHE A 396 1.79 -8.20 -7.21
N GLU A 397 2.95 -8.59 -7.77
CA GLU A 397 3.39 -8.13 -9.09
C GLU A 397 2.46 -8.59 -10.21
N GLU A 398 1.97 -9.82 -10.17
CA GLU A 398 0.99 -10.34 -11.13
C GLU A 398 -0.32 -9.55 -11.05
N ILE A 399 -0.81 -9.26 -9.84
CA ILE A 399 -1.98 -8.40 -9.64
C ILE A 399 -1.72 -6.99 -10.21
N ALA A 400 -0.54 -6.42 -9.99
CA ALA A 400 -0.19 -5.11 -10.51
C ALA A 400 -0.12 -5.08 -12.05
N LYS A 401 0.31 -6.17 -12.70
CA LYS A 401 0.43 -6.28 -14.16
C LYS A 401 -0.91 -6.62 -14.83
N GLU A 402 -1.71 -7.50 -14.22
CA GLU A 402 -2.86 -8.12 -14.88
C GLU A 402 -4.17 -8.05 -14.09
N GLY A 403 -4.13 -7.65 -12.82
CA GLY A 403 -5.27 -7.68 -11.89
C GLY A 403 -6.50 -6.93 -12.40
N ARG A 404 -6.31 -5.85 -13.17
CA ARG A 404 -7.40 -5.10 -13.81
C ARG A 404 -8.31 -5.98 -14.68
N LYS A 405 -7.76 -7.01 -15.34
CA LYS A 405 -8.55 -7.96 -16.17
C LYS A 405 -9.46 -8.85 -15.31
N PHE A 406 -9.07 -9.07 -14.07
CA PHE A 406 -9.76 -9.94 -13.11
C PHE A 406 -10.47 -9.15 -12.01
N GLY A 407 -10.67 -7.84 -12.21
CA GLY A 407 -11.35 -6.97 -11.25
C GLY A 407 -10.60 -6.78 -9.93
N ILE A 408 -9.29 -7.06 -9.85
CA ILE A 408 -8.50 -6.85 -8.63
C ILE A 408 -7.58 -5.65 -8.79
N SER A 409 -7.51 -4.83 -7.76
CA SER A 409 -6.53 -3.75 -7.70
C SER A 409 -5.84 -3.61 -6.35
N LEU A 410 -4.65 -3.03 -6.36
CA LEU A 410 -3.90 -2.66 -5.17
C LEU A 410 -4.09 -1.17 -4.85
N PHE A 411 -4.29 -0.86 -3.58
CA PHE A 411 -4.09 0.47 -3.02
C PHE A 411 -2.97 0.38 -1.97
N VAL A 412 -1.76 0.76 -2.37
CA VAL A 412 -0.55 0.62 -1.57
C VAL A 412 -0.41 1.81 -0.63
N ALA A 413 -0.18 1.59 0.66
CA ALA A 413 0.11 2.66 1.62
C ALA A 413 1.46 2.40 2.30
N SER A 414 2.37 3.37 2.22
CA SER A 414 3.70 3.25 2.83
C SER A 414 4.32 4.60 3.16
N GLN A 415 5.09 4.65 4.24
CA GLN A 415 5.93 5.77 4.63
C GLN A 415 7.36 5.68 4.08
N ARG A 416 7.73 4.53 3.50
CA ARG A 416 9.04 4.29 2.87
C ARG A 416 8.87 3.85 1.42
N PRO A 417 8.48 4.76 0.50
CA PRO A 417 8.29 4.38 -0.88
C PRO A 417 9.56 3.79 -1.50
N SER A 418 10.75 4.30 -1.18
CA SER A 418 12.02 3.78 -1.70
C SER A 418 12.31 2.29 -1.41
N GLU A 419 11.68 1.75 -0.37
CA GLU A 419 11.76 0.33 0.03
C GLU A 419 10.69 -0.56 -0.64
N LEU A 420 9.74 0.02 -1.39
CA LEU A 420 8.68 -0.74 -2.07
C LEU A 420 9.16 -1.34 -3.40
N ASN A 421 8.59 -2.50 -3.74
CA ASN A 421 8.79 -3.14 -5.03
C ASN A 421 8.52 -2.18 -6.21
N LYS A 422 9.57 -1.94 -7.02
CA LYS A 422 9.55 -0.98 -8.13
C LYS A 422 8.56 -1.36 -9.23
N THR A 423 8.36 -2.65 -9.48
CA THR A 423 7.43 -3.13 -10.49
C THR A 423 5.99 -2.78 -10.11
N ILE A 424 5.60 -2.97 -8.85
CA ILE A 424 4.26 -2.62 -8.37
C ILE A 424 4.07 -1.09 -8.38
N MET A 425 5.08 -0.33 -7.94
CA MET A 425 5.05 1.13 -7.97
C MET A 425 4.88 1.68 -9.39
N ALA A 426 5.60 1.13 -10.37
CA ALA A 426 5.50 1.54 -11.78
C ALA A 426 4.14 1.24 -12.42
N GLN A 427 3.35 0.32 -11.85
CA GLN A 427 1.98 0.03 -12.32
C GLN A 427 0.91 0.87 -11.62
N CYS A 428 1.27 1.63 -10.58
CA CYS A 428 0.33 2.56 -9.94
C CYS A 428 0.13 3.79 -10.83
N ALA A 429 -1.08 3.97 -11.37
CA ALA A 429 -1.39 5.15 -12.17
C ALA A 429 -1.71 6.39 -11.33
N ASN A 430 -2.03 6.20 -10.04
CA ASN A 430 -2.44 7.27 -9.14
C ASN A 430 -1.58 7.28 -7.88
N PHE A 431 -1.01 8.44 -7.56
CA PHE A 431 -0.20 8.67 -6.37
C PHE A 431 -0.82 9.76 -5.51
N ILE A 432 -1.03 9.48 -4.23
CA ILE A 432 -1.37 10.45 -3.21
C ILE A 432 -0.10 10.70 -2.39
N VAL A 433 0.49 11.87 -2.57
CA VAL A 433 1.74 12.26 -1.92
C VAL A 433 1.42 13.23 -0.79
N SER A 434 1.54 12.76 0.45
CA SER A 434 1.50 13.60 1.64
C SER A 434 2.89 14.19 1.89
N LYS A 435 3.10 14.82 3.05
CA LYS A 435 4.42 15.34 3.43
C LYS A 435 5.53 14.29 3.28
N LEU A 436 6.49 14.55 2.40
CA LEU A 436 7.67 13.72 2.17
C LEU A 436 8.95 14.55 2.31
N ASN A 437 9.85 14.11 3.19
CA ASN A 437 11.10 14.84 3.45
C ASN A 437 12.31 14.20 2.76
N ASN A 438 12.35 12.87 2.69
CA ASN A 438 13.48 12.11 2.21
C ASN A 438 13.66 12.25 0.68
N GLU A 439 14.89 12.56 0.24
CA GLU A 439 15.20 12.77 -1.19
C GLU A 439 15.15 11.47 -2.02
N ASN A 440 15.53 10.33 -1.46
CA ASN A 440 15.42 9.04 -2.16
C ASN A 440 13.95 8.67 -2.42
N ASP A 441 13.09 8.94 -1.43
CA ASP A 441 11.65 8.74 -1.55
C ASP A 441 11.04 9.66 -2.62
N LYS A 442 11.38 10.95 -2.60
CA LYS A 442 10.95 11.89 -3.65
C LYS A 442 11.45 11.49 -5.02
N SER A 443 12.72 11.09 -5.14
CA SER A 443 13.33 10.67 -6.39
C SER A 443 12.62 9.44 -6.98
N MET A 444 12.26 8.47 -6.14
CA MET A 444 11.45 7.34 -6.58
C MET A 444 10.10 7.78 -7.13
N ILE A 445 9.38 8.68 -6.43
CA ILE A 445 8.08 9.16 -6.91
C ILE A 445 8.25 9.95 -8.21
N LYS A 446 9.20 10.88 -8.28
CA LYS A 446 9.49 11.67 -9.49
C LYS A 446 9.76 10.79 -10.71
N GLY A 447 10.56 9.73 -10.56
CA GLY A 447 10.86 8.79 -11.65
C GLY A 447 9.66 7.97 -12.16
N MET A 448 8.52 8.02 -11.47
CA MET A 448 7.28 7.33 -11.87
C MET A 448 6.24 8.29 -12.47
N LEU A 449 6.51 9.59 -12.49
CA LEU A 449 5.59 10.62 -12.97
C LEU A 449 5.91 11.05 -14.40
N PRO A 450 4.92 11.54 -15.17
CA PRO A 450 5.19 12.21 -16.44
C PRO A 450 6.09 13.45 -16.27
N ASP A 451 6.89 13.73 -17.30
CA ASP A 451 7.78 14.89 -17.37
C ASP A 451 7.04 16.19 -17.00
N GLY A 452 7.69 17.05 -16.19
CA GLY A 452 7.13 18.32 -15.71
C GLY A 452 6.46 18.27 -14.33
N SER A 453 6.17 17.09 -13.78
CA SER A 453 5.57 16.96 -12.43
C SER A 453 6.59 17.08 -11.28
N GLU A 454 7.89 17.14 -11.58
CA GLU A 454 8.97 17.09 -10.59
C GLU A 454 8.99 18.29 -9.64
N SER A 455 8.67 19.48 -10.16
CA SER A 455 8.59 20.73 -9.40
C SER A 455 7.46 20.70 -8.38
N VAL A 456 6.35 20.02 -8.70
CA VAL A 456 5.20 19.93 -7.81
C VAL A 456 5.49 18.99 -6.63
N VAL A 457 6.19 17.86 -6.88
CA VAL A 457 6.58 16.92 -5.82
C VAL A 457 7.56 17.54 -4.83
N SER A 458 8.46 18.44 -5.26
CA SER A 458 9.42 19.07 -4.34
C SER A 458 8.74 19.95 -3.29
N THR A 459 7.55 20.49 -3.57
CA THR A 459 6.75 21.29 -2.63
C THR A 459 6.22 20.50 -1.43
N THR A 460 6.15 19.16 -1.54
CA THR A 460 5.57 18.27 -0.52
C THR A 460 6.31 18.31 0.82
N THR A 461 7.55 18.80 0.87
CA THR A 461 8.29 19.05 2.13
C THR A 461 7.62 20.05 3.04
N THR A 462 6.92 21.02 2.45
CA THR A 462 6.28 22.14 3.15
C THR A 462 4.85 21.84 3.58
N PHE A 463 4.33 20.65 3.23
CA PHE A 463 2.95 20.28 3.53
C PHE A 463 2.75 20.12 5.04
N ASN A 464 1.57 20.53 5.49
CA ASN A 464 1.04 20.26 6.81
C ASN A 464 0.37 18.87 6.85
N PRO A 465 0.22 18.27 8.04
CA PRO A 465 -0.56 17.06 8.19
C PRO A 465 -1.98 17.19 7.60
N GLY A 466 -2.38 16.22 6.78
CA GLY A 466 -3.67 16.23 6.06
C GLY A 466 -3.67 17.03 4.75
N GLU A 467 -2.56 17.67 4.37
CA GLU A 467 -2.36 18.18 3.01
C GLU A 467 -1.74 17.09 2.13
N VAL A 468 -2.31 16.89 0.94
CA VAL A 468 -1.84 15.90 -0.03
C VAL A 468 -1.81 16.49 -1.44
N LEU A 469 -0.95 15.93 -2.27
CA LEU A 469 -0.91 16.15 -3.70
C LEU A 469 -1.36 14.84 -4.35
N ILE A 470 -2.38 14.90 -5.21
CA ILE A 470 -2.81 13.72 -5.97
C ILE A 470 -2.32 13.88 -7.40
N ILE A 471 -1.61 12.88 -7.89
CA ILE A 471 -1.04 12.84 -9.24
C ILE A 471 -1.54 11.57 -9.92
N GLY A 472 -1.84 11.65 -11.21
CA GLY A 472 -2.46 10.56 -11.97
C GLY A 472 -3.75 11.00 -12.63
N ASP A 473 -4.42 10.07 -13.31
CA ASP A 473 -5.58 10.38 -14.12
C ASP A 473 -6.90 10.39 -13.34
N ALA A 474 -6.89 10.01 -12.06
CA ALA A 474 -8.07 10.07 -11.20
C ALA A 474 -8.45 11.48 -10.75
N VAL A 475 -7.54 12.45 -10.83
CA VAL A 475 -7.83 13.87 -10.55
C VAL A 475 -7.61 14.71 -11.81
N PRO A 476 -8.36 15.82 -11.97
CA PRO A 476 -8.21 16.68 -13.13
C PRO A 476 -6.87 17.40 -13.12
N ILE A 477 -6.51 18.06 -12.01
CA ILE A 477 -5.31 18.90 -11.89
C ILE A 477 -4.53 18.48 -10.63
N PRO A 478 -3.19 18.28 -10.73
CA PRO A 478 -2.33 17.91 -9.61
C PRO A 478 -1.98 19.14 -8.75
N LEU A 479 -2.93 19.59 -7.95
CA LEU A 479 -2.75 20.68 -6.98
C LEU A 479 -2.85 20.17 -5.54
N LYS A 480 -2.35 20.97 -4.60
CA LYS A 480 -2.45 20.70 -3.16
C LYS A 480 -3.91 20.65 -2.71
N ILE A 481 -4.27 19.56 -2.04
CA ILE A 481 -5.60 19.27 -1.52
C ILE A 481 -5.51 19.15 0.00
N GLN A 482 -6.35 19.89 0.71
CA GLN A 482 -6.61 19.67 2.13
C GLN A 482 -7.64 18.53 2.26
N VAL A 483 -7.21 17.39 2.78
CA VAL A 483 -8.08 16.23 3.03
C VAL A 483 -9.07 16.58 4.13
N THR A 484 -10.34 16.23 3.91
CA THR A 484 -11.35 16.32 4.95
C THR A 484 -11.23 15.12 5.87
N LEU A 485 -11.17 15.36 7.19
CA LEU A 485 -11.11 14.29 8.19
C LEU A 485 -12.25 13.29 8.01
N ALA A 486 -11.96 12.02 8.27
CA ALA A 486 -12.98 11.00 8.36
C ALA A 486 -13.84 11.24 9.61
N LYS A 487 -15.12 10.89 9.54
CA LYS A 487 -16.03 10.97 10.68
C LYS A 487 -15.58 10.03 11.79
N GLU A 488 -15.21 8.81 11.40
CA GLU A 488 -14.54 7.84 12.26
C GLU A 488 -13.07 7.80 11.85
N ARG A 489 -12.20 8.19 12.79
CA ARG A 489 -10.78 8.37 12.53
C ARG A 489 -10.02 7.06 12.79
N PRO A 490 -8.88 6.83 12.12
CA PRO A 490 -8.00 5.73 12.50
C PRO A 490 -7.45 5.94 13.93
N GLN A 491 -7.18 4.85 14.63
CA GLN A 491 -6.67 4.90 15.99
C GLN A 491 -5.19 5.24 15.97
N SER A 492 -4.84 6.47 16.40
CA SER A 492 -3.44 6.81 16.66
C SER A 492 -2.94 5.98 17.84
N LYS A 493 -1.85 5.24 17.62
CA LYS A 493 -1.12 4.55 18.69
C LYS A 493 -0.06 5.43 19.36
N THR A 494 0.09 6.69 18.92
CA THR A 494 1.06 7.61 19.52
C THR A 494 0.62 8.02 20.91
N ILE A 495 1.49 7.79 21.89
CA ILE A 495 1.28 8.22 23.27
C ILE A 495 1.75 9.67 23.37
N GLU A 496 0.90 10.56 23.87
CA GLU A 496 1.27 11.94 24.21
C GLU A 496 2.15 11.94 25.46
N PHE A 497 3.47 11.76 25.27
CA PHE A 497 4.44 11.56 26.35
C PHE A 497 4.40 12.69 27.38
N TRP A 498 4.40 13.95 26.95
CA TRP A 498 4.41 15.10 27.86
C TRP A 498 3.17 15.14 28.77
N ASP A 499 1.99 14.95 28.19
CA ASP A 499 0.72 14.92 28.94
C ASP A 499 0.63 13.71 29.86
N LYS A 500 1.15 12.56 29.42
CA LYS A 500 1.19 11.33 30.23
C LYS A 500 2.18 11.44 31.37
N TRP A 501 3.36 12.03 31.18
CA TRP A 501 4.35 12.26 32.24
C TRP A 501 3.87 13.28 33.27
N ASN A 502 3.08 14.28 32.85
CA ASN A 502 2.47 15.26 33.76
C ASN A 502 1.32 14.67 34.60
N LYS A 503 0.80 13.49 34.23
CA LYS A 503 -0.16 12.75 35.02
C LYS A 503 0.62 11.76 35.89
N LYS A 504 0.41 11.79 37.21
CA LYS A 504 0.92 10.74 38.12
C LYS A 504 0.15 9.44 37.84
N ALA A 505 0.52 8.73 36.79
CA ALA A 505 -0.06 7.47 36.40
C ALA A 505 0.78 6.33 36.99
N GLU A 506 0.18 5.48 37.83
CA GLU A 506 0.83 4.28 38.33
C GLU A 506 0.64 3.16 37.32
N MET A 507 1.67 2.90 36.51
CA MET A 507 1.73 1.66 35.75
C MET A 507 1.94 0.51 36.74
N ASN A 508 1.01 -0.44 36.81
CA ASN A 508 1.16 -1.63 37.65
C ASN A 508 2.23 -2.55 37.06
N LEU A 509 3.49 -2.26 37.38
CA LEU A 509 4.64 -3.01 36.90
C LEU A 509 4.58 -4.48 37.31
N THR A 510 4.06 -4.78 38.49
CA THR A 510 3.95 -6.17 38.97
C THR A 510 3.00 -6.98 38.10
N GLU A 511 1.83 -6.43 37.78
CA GLU A 511 0.87 -7.07 36.88
C GLU A 511 1.39 -7.16 35.45
N GLY A 512 1.99 -6.08 34.93
CA GLY A 512 2.59 -6.09 33.59
C GLY A 512 3.74 -7.08 33.46
N ILE A 513 4.58 -7.23 34.50
CA ILE A 513 5.61 -8.27 34.54
C ILE A 513 4.93 -9.64 34.57
N ARG A 514 3.99 -9.90 35.48
CA ARG A 514 3.27 -11.19 35.55
C ARG A 514 2.68 -11.60 34.21
N GLU A 515 2.04 -10.68 33.50
CA GLU A 515 1.52 -10.93 32.15
C GLU A 515 2.65 -11.21 31.14
N TYR A 516 3.72 -10.41 31.16
CA TYR A 516 4.86 -10.57 30.25
C TYR A 516 5.59 -11.91 30.42
N VAL A 517 5.86 -12.33 31.66
CA VAL A 517 6.48 -13.63 31.99
C VAL A 517 5.47 -14.77 32.10
N SER A 518 4.17 -14.49 31.89
CA SER A 518 3.07 -15.47 31.98
C SER A 518 3.02 -16.23 33.32
N ILE A 519 3.22 -15.53 34.44
CA ILE A 519 3.20 -16.07 35.82
C ILE A 519 1.96 -15.62 36.60
#